data_AF-A0A8H2PXE9-F1
#
_entry.id   AF-A0A8H2PXE9-F1
#
_cell.length_a   1.000
_cell.length_b   1.000
_cell.length_c   1.000
_cell.angle_alpha   90.00
_cell.angle_beta   90.00
_cell.angle_gamma   90.00
#
_symmetry.space_group_name_H-M   'P 1'
#
loop_
_entity.id
_entity.type
_entity.pdbx_description
1 polymer ?
#
loop_
_entity_poly.entity_id
_entity_poly.type
_entity_poly.pdbx_seq_one_letter_code
_entity_poly.pdbx_strand_id
1 'polypeptide(L)'
;MWDVLLTSTLLFFGVVDVISTFGTVSDLGPALREGLEAQGAGTFSSDAIAADAGAVANIVRVVVLLITIVFALLQIQRRRIAFWIPLVGATIAGITLVVAVFIAVLSDPGFIAYVENMQPQ
;
A
#
# COMPACT_ATOMS: atom_id res chain seq x y z
N MET A 1 -30.15 -7.04 -5.48
CA MET A 1 -29.67 -7.48 -4.15
C MET A 1 -28.20 -7.92 -4.18
N TRP A 2 -27.79 -8.64 -5.22
CA TRP A 2 -26.41 -9.09 -5.48
C TRP A 2 -25.36 -7.97 -5.40
N ASP A 3 -25.59 -6.80 -6.01
CA ASP A 3 -24.66 -5.66 -5.96
C ASP A 3 -24.38 -5.17 -4.52
N VAL A 4 -25.41 -5.09 -3.67
CA VAL A 4 -25.26 -4.64 -2.28
C VAL A 4 -24.46 -5.65 -1.47
N LEU A 5 -24.76 -6.95 -1.62
CA LEU A 5 -23.99 -8.00 -0.93
C LEU A 5 -22.52 -7.98 -1.35
N LEU A 6 -22.26 -7.93 -2.66
CA LEU A 6 -20.90 -7.88 -3.20
C LEU A 6 -20.14 -6.63 -2.74
N THR A 7 -20.77 -5.46 -2.80
CA THR A 7 -20.16 -4.20 -2.36
C THR A 7 -19.83 -4.24 -0.87
N SER A 8 -20.76 -4.72 -0.02
CA SER A 8 -20.53 -4.86 1.42
C SER A 8 -19.38 -5.82 1.74
N THR A 9 -19.30 -6.95 1.03
CA THR A 9 -18.19 -7.90 1.18
C THR A 9 -16.86 -7.29 0.77
N LEU A 10 -16.80 -6.56 -0.36
CA LEU A 10 -15.58 -5.89 -0.80
C LEU A 10 -15.13 -4.80 0.17
N LEU A 11 -16.06 -4.00 0.69
CA LEU A 11 -15.75 -3.00 1.72
C LEU A 11 -15.25 -3.64 3.01
N PHE A 12 -15.87 -4.75 3.45
CA PHE A 12 -15.40 -5.50 4.60
C PHE A 12 -13.95 -5.99 4.42
N PHE A 13 -13.64 -6.58 3.26
CA PHE A 13 -12.26 -6.96 2.95
C PHE A 13 -11.30 -5.77 2.93
N GLY A 14 -11.70 -4.62 2.38
CA GLY A 14 -10.87 -3.41 2.40
C GLY A 14 -10.57 -2.91 3.81
N VAL A 15 -11.56 -2.96 4.71
CA VAL A 15 -11.37 -2.61 6.12
C VAL A 15 -10.45 -3.60 6.82
N VAL A 16 -10.66 -4.90 6.63
CA VAL A 16 -9.81 -5.95 7.22
C VAL A 16 -8.38 -5.82 6.70
N ASP A 17 -8.17 -5.62 5.40
CA ASP A 17 -6.85 -5.42 4.80
C ASP A 17 -6.10 -4.26 5.46
N VAL A 18 -6.72 -3.07 5.52
CA VAL A 18 -6.08 -1.88 6.09
C VAL A 18 -5.74 -2.09 7.57
N ILE A 19 -6.65 -2.68 8.36
CA ILE A 19 -6.41 -2.93 9.79
C ILE A 19 -5.31 -3.98 9.99
N SER A 20 -5.41 -5.12 9.30
CA SER A 20 -4.48 -6.24 9.47
C SER A 20 -3.07 -5.92 9.00
N THR A 21 -2.92 -5.08 7.97
CA THR A 21 -1.61 -4.69 7.43
C THR A 21 -1.06 -3.41 8.04
N PHE A 22 -1.84 -2.69 8.86
CA PHE A 22 -1.44 -1.37 9.38
C PHE A 22 -0.09 -1.39 10.10
N GLY A 23 0.09 -2.38 10.99
CA GLY A 23 1.34 -2.55 11.74
C GLY A 23 2.53 -2.85 10.82
N THR A 24 2.37 -3.82 9.93
CA THR A 24 3.41 -4.20 8.95
C THR A 24 3.79 -3.04 8.03
N VAL A 25 2.82 -2.24 7.59
CA VAL A 25 3.11 -1.06 6.75
C VAL A 25 3.65 0.10 7.56
N SER A 26 3.41 0.18 8.87
CA SER A 26 4.03 1.20 9.72
C SER A 26 5.50 0.92 9.99
N ASP A 27 5.91 -0.35 9.93
CA ASP A 27 7.29 -0.80 10.13
C ASP A 27 7.76 -1.61 8.92
N LEU A 28 8.00 -0.90 7.81
CA LEU A 28 8.43 -1.53 6.56
C LEU A 28 9.88 -2.03 6.60
N GLY A 29 10.70 -1.57 7.56
CA GLY A 29 12.14 -1.81 7.59
C GLY A 29 12.51 -3.30 7.48
N PRO A 30 11.95 -4.19 8.33
CA PRO A 30 12.19 -5.63 8.24
C PRO A 30 11.83 -6.22 6.87
N ALA A 31 10.67 -5.88 6.31
CA ALA A 31 10.21 -6.41 5.03
C ALA A 31 11.07 -5.91 3.85
N LEU A 32 11.53 -4.66 3.89
CA LEU A 32 12.43 -4.10 2.87
C LEU A 32 13.82 -4.73 2.94
N ARG A 33 14.36 -4.95 4.15
CA ARG A 33 15.64 -5.66 4.34
C ARG A 33 15.56 -7.08 3.79
N GLU A 34 14.56 -7.85 4.23
CA GLU A 34 14.33 -9.21 3.73
C GLU A 34 14.14 -9.23 2.21
N GLY A 35 13.37 -8.29 1.67
CA GLY A 35 13.10 -8.20 0.23
C GLY A 35 14.33 -7.89 -0.61
N LEU A 36 15.21 -6.98 -0.17
CA LEU A 36 16.46 -6.69 -0.90
C LEU A 36 17.47 -7.83 -0.75
N GLU A 37 17.60 -8.41 0.43
CA GLU A 37 18.50 -9.55 0.68
C GLU A 37 18.10 -10.77 -0.14
N ALA A 38 16.81 -11.08 -0.21
CA ALA A 38 16.28 -12.19 -1.02
C ALA A 38 16.55 -12.00 -2.52
N GLN A 39 16.66 -10.76 -2.98
CA GLN A 39 16.98 -10.42 -4.38
C GLN A 39 18.49 -10.33 -4.64
N GLY A 40 19.34 -10.44 -3.60
CA GLY A 40 20.77 -10.17 -3.71
C GLY A 40 21.07 -8.71 -4.06
N ALA A 41 20.19 -7.79 -3.67
CA ALA A 41 20.17 -6.38 -4.04
C ALA A 41 20.78 -5.44 -2.98
N GLY A 42 21.72 -5.96 -2.18
CA GLY A 42 22.25 -5.28 -1.00
C GLY A 42 21.31 -5.38 0.21
N THR A 43 21.58 -4.57 1.24
CA THR A 43 20.80 -4.54 2.48
C THR A 43 20.19 -3.15 2.65
N PHE A 44 18.87 -3.10 2.83
CA PHE A 44 18.16 -1.85 3.14
C PHE A 44 18.68 -1.27 4.46
N SER A 45 19.06 0.01 4.46
CA SER A 45 19.86 0.60 5.55
C SER A 45 19.13 1.59 6.44
N SER A 46 18.08 2.25 5.94
CA SER A 46 17.50 3.43 6.60
C SER A 46 16.10 3.19 7.18
N ASP A 47 16.04 2.93 8.49
CA ASP A 47 14.78 2.75 9.23
C ASP A 47 13.90 4.00 9.21
N ALA A 48 14.50 5.18 9.16
CA ALA A 48 13.79 6.44 9.04
C ALA A 48 13.04 6.54 7.70
N ILE A 49 13.68 6.18 6.58
CA ILE A 49 13.04 6.17 5.26
C ILE A 49 11.91 5.15 5.20
N ALA A 50 12.11 3.96 5.79
CA ALA A 50 11.06 2.95 5.89
C ALA A 50 9.85 3.43 6.71
N ALA A 51 10.09 4.07 7.86
CA ALA A 51 9.04 4.61 8.71
C ALA A 51 8.26 5.72 8.01
N ASP A 52 8.95 6.65 7.34
CA ASP A 52 8.31 7.75 6.60
C ASP A 52 7.44 7.23 5.45
N ALA A 53 7.99 6.31 4.64
CA ALA A 53 7.24 5.68 3.54
C ALA A 53 6.02 4.91 4.05
N GLY A 54 6.17 4.18 5.16
CA GLY A 54 5.10 3.45 5.81
C GLY A 54 3.99 4.34 6.34
N ALA A 55 4.35 5.42 7.02
CA ALA A 55 3.41 6.41 7.54
C ALA A 55 2.60 7.06 6.41
N VAL A 56 3.26 7.52 5.35
CA VAL A 56 2.60 8.11 4.17
C VAL A 56 1.66 7.11 3.51
N ALA A 57 2.12 5.88 3.28
CA ALA A 57 1.30 4.83 2.68
C ALA A 57 0.03 4.55 3.51
N ASN A 58 0.16 4.40 4.83
CA ASN A 58 -0.97 4.15 5.71
C ASN A 58 -1.98 5.30 5.73
N ILE A 59 -1.51 6.55 5.81
CA ILE A 59 -2.39 7.73 5.78
C ILE A 59 -3.21 7.73 4.48
N VAL A 60 -2.55 7.56 3.33
CA VAL A 60 -3.23 7.59 2.03
C VAL A 60 -4.19 6.41 1.89
N ARG A 61 -3.80 5.19 2.28
CA ARG A 61 -4.67 4.00 2.24
C ARG A 61 -5.93 4.18 3.08
N VAL A 62 -5.80 4.72 4.30
CA VAL A 62 -6.95 5.02 5.17
C VAL A 62 -7.87 6.05 4.51
N VAL A 63 -7.32 7.14 3.97
CA VAL A 63 -8.11 8.18 3.28
C VAL A 63 -8.83 7.60 2.07
N VAL A 64 -8.16 6.81 1.24
CA VAL A 64 -8.75 6.14 0.08
C VAL A 64 -9.87 5.20 0.50
N LEU A 65 -9.69 4.42 1.57
CA LEU A 65 -10.72 3.52 2.10
C LEU A 65 -11.95 4.30 2.56
N LEU A 66 -11.77 5.39 3.32
CA LEU A 66 -12.89 6.23 3.79
C LEU A 66 -13.67 6.85 2.64
N ILE A 67 -12.97 7.40 1.64
CA ILE A 67 -13.57 7.93 0.42
C ILE A 67 -14.36 6.83 -0.29
N THR A 68 -13.75 5.65 -0.46
CA THR A 68 -14.35 4.49 -1.12
C THR A 68 -15.65 4.05 -0.43
N ILE A 69 -15.65 3.96 0.90
CA ILE A 69 -16.85 3.64 1.70
C ILE A 69 -17.95 4.68 1.46
N VAL A 70 -17.62 5.96 1.57
CA VAL A 70 -18.59 7.05 1.40
C VAL A 70 -19.23 6.99 0.00
N PHE A 71 -18.43 6.89 -1.06
CA PHE A 71 -18.93 6.84 -2.44
C PHE A 71 -19.75 5.59 -2.74
N ALA A 72 -19.34 4.43 -2.21
CA ALA A 72 -20.10 3.19 -2.35
C ALA A 72 -21.49 3.31 -1.71
N LEU A 73 -21.57 3.84 -0.48
CA LEU A 73 -22.83 4.06 0.22
C LEU A 73 -23.74 5.05 -0.50
N LEU A 74 -23.19 6.16 -1.01
CA LEU A 74 -23.95 7.15 -1.79
C LEU A 74 -24.54 6.53 -3.07
N GLN A 75 -23.81 5.63 -3.74
CA GLN A 75 -24.29 4.96 -4.95
C GLN A 75 -25.36 3.90 -4.66
N ILE A 76 -25.22 3.14 -3.56
CA ILE A 76 -26.25 2.22 -3.08
C ILE A 76 -27.55 2.98 -2.78
N GLN A 77 -27.46 4.12 -2.07
CA GLN A 77 -28.62 4.98 -1.77
C GLN A 77 -29.31 5.50 -3.04
N ARG A 78 -28.52 5.79 -4.08
CA ARG A 78 -29.01 6.20 -5.41
C ARG A 78 -29.51 5.04 -6.29
N ARG A 79 -29.55 3.80 -5.76
CA ARG A 79 -29.92 2.57 -6.48
C ARG A 79 -29.10 2.33 -7.75
N ARG A 80 -27.84 2.77 -7.76
CA ARG A 80 -26.89 2.54 -8.86
C ARG A 80 -25.91 1.44 -8.47
N ILE A 81 -25.31 0.80 -9.48
CA ILE A 81 -24.28 -0.23 -9.30
C ILE A 81 -23.07 0.38 -8.58
N ALA A 82 -22.68 -0.24 -7.45
CA ALA A 82 -21.67 0.27 -6.55
C ALA A 82 -20.43 -0.62 -6.45
N PHE A 83 -20.49 -1.91 -6.84
CA PHE A 83 -19.39 -2.86 -6.58
C PHE A 83 -18.04 -2.50 -7.22
N TRP A 84 -18.03 -1.71 -8.30
CA TRP A 84 -16.79 -1.29 -8.95
C TRP A 84 -16.00 -0.26 -8.12
N ILE A 85 -16.68 0.47 -7.23
CA ILE A 85 -16.08 1.51 -6.39
C ILE A 85 -15.06 0.93 -5.41
N PRO A 86 -15.39 -0.10 -4.59
CA PRO A 86 -14.40 -0.72 -3.74
C PRO A 86 -13.27 -1.40 -4.49
N LEU A 87 -13.52 -1.90 -5.72
CA LEU A 87 -12.45 -2.46 -6.54
C LEU A 87 -11.44 -1.37 -6.96
N VAL A 88 -11.91 -0.24 -7.46
CA VAL A 88 -11.05 0.91 -7.81
C VAL A 88 -10.33 1.45 -6.58
N GLY A 89 -11.02 1.59 -5.45
CA GLY A 89 -10.43 2.01 -4.18
C GLY A 89 -9.29 1.10 -3.73
N ALA A 90 -9.50 -0.22 -3.77
CA ALA A 90 -8.48 -1.22 -3.46
C ALA A 90 -7.28 -1.13 -4.44
N THR A 91 -7.53 -0.94 -5.73
CA THR A 91 -6.46 -0.74 -6.72
C THR A 91 -5.61 0.48 -6.39
N ILE A 92 -6.23 1.63 -6.08
CA ILE A 92 -5.51 2.86 -5.71
C ILE A 92 -4.69 2.67 -4.44
N ALA A 93 -5.28 2.01 -3.42
CA ALA A 93 -4.58 1.71 -2.16
C ALA A 93 -3.37 0.79 -2.38
N GLY A 94 -3.49 -0.24 -3.22
CA GLY A 94 -2.39 -1.13 -3.57
C GLY A 94 -1.27 -0.42 -4.34
N ILE A 95 -1.62 0.38 -5.35
CA ILE A 95 -0.65 1.19 -6.11
C ILE A 95 0.09 2.15 -5.18
N THR A 96 -0.62 2.78 -4.25
CA THR A 96 -0.01 3.69 -3.26
C THR A 96 1.08 2.98 -2.46
N LEU A 97 0.81 1.77 -1.96
CA LEU A 97 1.79 1.01 -1.18
C LEU A 97 3.00 0.64 -2.04
N VAL A 98 2.79 0.18 -3.27
CA VAL A 98 3.87 -0.16 -4.20
C VAL A 98 4.74 1.06 -4.49
N VAL A 99 4.14 2.22 -4.76
CA VAL A 99 4.87 3.46 -5.03
C VAL A 99 5.66 3.92 -3.81
N ALA A 100 5.08 3.84 -2.60
CA ALA A 100 5.78 4.20 -1.37
C ALA A 100 7.00 3.30 -1.13
N VAL A 101 6.84 1.98 -1.27
CA VAL A 101 7.94 1.00 -1.18
C VAL A 101 9.01 1.29 -2.23
N PHE A 102 8.61 1.56 -3.47
CA PHE A 102 9.54 1.83 -4.56
C PHE A 102 10.38 3.10 -4.30
N ILE A 103 9.73 4.18 -3.86
CA ILE A 103 10.43 5.42 -3.48
C ILE A 103 11.38 5.17 -2.31
N ALA A 104 10.95 4.39 -1.30
CA ALA A 104 11.79 4.07 -0.14
C ALA A 104 13.07 3.33 -0.55
N VAL A 105 12.96 2.30 -1.39
CA VAL A 105 14.12 1.55 -1.90
C VAL A 105 15.04 2.44 -2.73
N LEU A 106 14.50 3.22 -3.65
CA LEU A 106 15.32 4.09 -4.51
C LEU A 106 16.02 5.22 -3.75
N SER A 107 15.51 5.57 -2.57
CA SER A 107 16.06 6.62 -1.72
C SER A 107 16.97 6.06 -0.62
N ASP A 108 17.08 4.74 -0.48
CA ASP A 108 17.87 4.09 0.56
C ASP A 108 19.38 4.13 0.24
N PRO A 109 20.23 4.62 1.16
CA PRO A 109 21.68 4.63 0.97
C PRO A 109 22.30 3.26 0.70
N GLY A 110 21.79 2.20 1.33
CA GLY A 110 22.27 0.82 1.14
C GLY A 110 22.01 0.31 -0.27
N PHE A 111 20.82 0.55 -0.80
CA PHE A 111 20.50 0.23 -2.20
C PHE A 111 21.32 1.07 -3.19
N ILE A 112 21.50 2.38 -2.93
CA ILE A 112 22.32 3.24 -3.78
C ILE A 112 23.77 2.74 -3.84
N ALA A 113 24.37 2.42 -2.69
CA ALA A 113 25.73 1.89 -2.63
C ALA A 113 25.86 0.55 -3.37
N TYR A 114 24.84 -0.31 -3.32
CA TYR A 114 24.79 -1.53 -4.11
C TYR A 114 24.84 -1.25 -5.61
N VAL A 115 24.03 -0.31 -6.10
CA VAL A 115 23.99 0.05 -7.53
C VAL A 115 25.32 0.64 -7.99
N GLU A 116 25.93 1.52 -7.20
CA GLU A 116 27.25 2.13 -7.50
C GLU A 116 28.34 1.06 -7.67
N ASN A 117 28.35 0.04 -6.81
CA ASN A 117 29.32 -1.07 -6.90
C ASN A 117 29.12 -1.97 -8.13
N MET A 118 27.95 -1.93 -8.77
CA MET A 118 27.66 -2.69 -9.99
C MET A 118 28.09 -1.97 -11.27
N GLN A 119 28.35 -0.66 -11.21
CA GLN A 119 28.76 0.08 -12.38
C GLN A 119 30.21 -0.30 -12.74
N PRO A 120 30.49 -0.79 -13.96
CA PRO A 120 31.86 -1.01 -14.40
C PRO A 120 32.59 0.35 -14.42
N GLN A 121 33.76 0.41 -13.77
CA GLN A 121 34.64 1.58 -13.75
C GLN A 121 35.17 1.92 -15.15
#